data_AF-A0A941PNL8-F1
#
_entry.id   AF-A0A941PNL8-F1
#
_cell.length_a   1.000
_cell.length_b   1.000
_cell.length_c   1.000
_cell.angle_alpha   90.00
_cell.angle_beta   90.00
_cell.angle_gamma   90.00
#
_symmetry.space_group_name_H-M   'P 1'
#
loop_
_entity.id
_entity.type
_entity.pdbx_description
1 polymer ?
#
loop_
_entity_poly.entity_id
_entity_poly.type
_entity_poly.pdbx_seq_one_letter_code
_entity_poly.pdbx_strand_id
1 'polypeptide(L)'
;RTYGKGLVQQTRDLFYNSKLKVTVAKYYIPSGRCIQKIDYAHHDSTGHAVIKADSTIRAFKTADGRPVYDGRGIAPDVEVELPTMPKLIVSLYSKDIFFDFGNHFQWTHDSIPPPGKFTITDGIFQQFLAFVKEKKFDYRTTSLDDLDKLEADAKKERYYDKAKDAIAALRNGLNPDQAELLNKFRPEIEEVLKSELVGRYYYQSGRAKAMLGSDPDVLKALEVINGPAYKQVLAGTWKKN
;
A
#
# COMPACT_ATOMS: atom_id res chain seq x y z
N ARG A 1 7.61 9.23 2.72
CA ARG A 1 7.58 10.71 2.96
C ARG A 1 6.14 11.15 3.18
N THR A 2 5.87 12.11 4.08
CA THR A 2 4.51 12.57 4.38
C THR A 2 3.95 13.51 3.30
N TYR A 3 2.62 13.74 3.34
CA TYR A 3 1.90 14.57 2.37
C TYR A 3 2.38 16.03 2.29
N GLY A 4 2.81 16.61 3.43
CA GLY A 4 3.28 18.00 3.49
C GLY A 4 2.17 19.06 3.51
N LYS A 5 1.06 18.78 4.20
CA LYS A 5 0.04 19.79 4.53
C LYS A 5 0.40 20.46 5.85
N GLY A 6 0.78 21.72 5.78
CA GLY A 6 1.18 22.55 6.91
C GLY A 6 0.28 23.76 7.13
N LEU A 7 -0.96 23.77 6.62
CA LEU A 7 -1.87 24.92 6.72
C LEU A 7 -3.00 24.67 7.72
N VAL A 8 -3.35 25.71 8.47
CA VAL A 8 -4.55 25.75 9.33
C VAL A 8 -5.61 26.59 8.63
N GLN A 9 -6.79 26.00 8.41
CA GLN A 9 -7.91 26.66 7.76
C GLN A 9 -9.05 26.86 8.75
N GLN A 10 -9.70 28.02 8.70
CA GLN A 10 -10.94 28.31 9.41
C GLN A 10 -12.03 28.68 8.42
N THR A 11 -13.28 28.38 8.77
CA THR A 11 -14.45 28.84 8.03
C THR A 11 -15.05 30.08 8.68
N ARG A 12 -15.52 31.01 7.87
CA ARG A 12 -16.32 32.16 8.29
C ARG A 12 -17.62 32.16 7.50
N ASP A 13 -18.73 32.36 8.20
CA ASP A 13 -20.03 32.47 7.56
C ASP A 13 -20.13 33.79 6.79
N LEU A 14 -20.75 33.71 5.62
CA LEU A 14 -21.06 34.83 4.74
C LEU A 14 -22.58 34.87 4.50
N PHE A 15 -23.05 35.95 3.86
CA PHE A 15 -24.45 36.04 3.44
C PHE A 15 -24.85 34.90 2.50
N TYR A 16 -26.16 34.66 2.40
CA TYR A 16 -26.73 33.64 1.51
C TYR A 16 -26.25 32.21 1.78
N ASN A 17 -26.11 31.84 3.06
CA ASN A 17 -25.69 30.50 3.50
C ASN A 17 -24.36 30.04 2.86
N SER A 18 -23.48 30.99 2.54
CA SER A 18 -22.16 30.71 1.99
C SER A 18 -21.09 30.76 3.09
N LYS A 19 -19.94 30.12 2.85
CA LYS A 19 -18.82 30.08 3.80
C LYS A 19 -17.51 30.41 3.11
N LEU A 20 -16.73 31.30 3.71
CA LEU A 20 -15.33 31.55 3.34
C LEU A 20 -14.43 30.57 4.11
N LYS A 21 -13.67 29.74 3.39
CA LYS A 21 -12.57 28.96 3.99
C LYS A 21 -11.26 29.71 3.79
N VAL A 22 -10.68 30.20 4.88
CA VAL A 22 -9.45 31.00 4.87
C VAL A 22 -8.33 30.29 5.62
N THR A 23 -7.12 30.33 5.06
CA THR A 23 -5.91 29.85 5.74
C THR A 23 -5.41 30.93 6.69
N VAL A 24 -5.30 30.63 7.98
CA VAL A 24 -4.96 31.60 9.02
C VAL A 24 -3.58 31.39 9.63
N ALA A 25 -3.00 30.19 9.47
CA ALA A 25 -1.68 29.88 10.04
C ALA A 25 -0.95 28.79 9.25
N LYS A 26 0.35 28.66 9.54
CA LYS A 26 1.24 27.62 9.01
C LYS A 26 1.92 26.86 10.15
N TYR A 27 2.09 25.55 9.99
CA TYR A 27 2.86 24.71 10.89
C TYR A 27 4.35 24.77 10.56
N TYR A 28 5.13 25.05 11.60
CA TYR A 28 6.59 25.01 11.59
C TYR A 28 7.08 23.94 12.57
N ILE A 29 8.08 23.17 12.17
CA ILE A 29 8.75 22.22 13.07
C ILE A 29 9.81 22.94 13.93
N PRO A 30 10.33 22.34 15.03
CA PRO A 30 11.27 23.02 15.94
C PRO A 30 12.51 23.62 15.28
N SER A 31 12.95 23.11 14.12
CA SER A 31 14.03 23.71 13.33
C SER A 31 13.66 25.03 12.63
N GLY A 32 12.43 25.53 12.79
CA GLY A 32 11.93 26.73 12.11
C GLY A 32 11.52 26.50 10.65
N ARG A 33 11.52 25.25 10.19
CA ARG A 33 11.15 24.86 8.81
C ARG A 33 9.62 24.72 8.66
N CYS A 34 9.09 25.21 7.55
CA CYS A 34 7.70 24.95 7.15
C CYS A 34 7.58 23.63 6.37
N ILE A 35 6.60 22.79 6.73
CA ILE A 35 6.36 21.50 6.06
C ILE A 35 5.46 21.62 4.81
N GLN A 36 4.83 22.78 4.59
CA GLN A 36 3.86 23.01 3.53
C GLN A 36 4.49 22.86 2.14
N LYS A 37 4.00 21.89 1.36
CA LYS A 37 4.52 21.55 0.03
C LYS A 37 3.97 22.43 -1.11
N ILE A 38 2.67 22.71 -1.08
CA ILE A 38 1.98 23.46 -2.14
C ILE A 38 2.12 24.95 -1.83
N ASP A 39 2.54 25.71 -2.83
CA ASP A 39 2.56 27.16 -2.82
C ASP A 39 1.26 27.69 -3.45
N TYR A 40 0.39 28.23 -2.61
CA TYR A 40 -0.88 28.83 -3.03
C TYR A 40 -0.74 30.31 -3.40
N ALA A 41 0.45 30.92 -3.26
CA ALA A 41 0.68 32.29 -3.69
C ALA A 41 0.91 32.39 -5.21
N HIS A 42 1.40 31.31 -5.81
CA HIS A 42 1.68 31.23 -7.24
C HIS A 42 0.78 30.18 -7.90
N HIS A 43 0.29 30.51 -9.08
CA HIS A 43 -0.56 29.63 -9.87
C HIS A 43 0.07 29.42 -11.25
N ASP A 44 -0.13 28.24 -11.82
CA ASP A 44 0.26 27.96 -13.19
C ASP A 44 -0.68 28.64 -14.21
N SER A 45 -0.40 28.45 -15.50
CA SER A 45 -1.21 28.98 -16.61
C SER A 45 -2.65 28.47 -16.63
N THR A 46 -2.95 27.39 -15.88
CA THR A 46 -4.29 26.82 -15.74
C THR A 46 -5.00 27.27 -14.46
N GLY A 47 -4.36 28.12 -13.65
CA GLY A 47 -4.91 28.63 -12.40
C GLY A 47 -4.78 27.67 -11.22
N HIS A 48 -3.98 26.60 -11.32
CA HIS A 48 -3.74 25.67 -10.21
C HIS A 48 -2.52 26.08 -9.38
N ALA A 49 -2.63 25.89 -8.06
CA ALA A 49 -1.54 26.16 -7.14
C ALA A 49 -0.34 25.22 -7.40
N VAL A 50 0.86 25.78 -7.38
CA VAL A 50 2.07 25.05 -7.81
C VAL A 50 2.80 24.41 -6.62
N ILE A 51 3.61 23.39 -6.90
CA ILE A 51 4.55 22.87 -5.90
C ILE A 51 5.67 23.89 -5.74
N LYS A 52 6.09 24.13 -4.49
CA LYS A 52 7.23 25.00 -4.19
C LYS A 52 8.46 24.53 -4.99
N ALA A 53 9.01 25.44 -5.81
CA ALA A 53 10.13 25.16 -6.70
C ALA A 53 11.42 24.84 -5.92
N ASP A 54 12.22 23.92 -6.45
CA ASP A 54 13.45 23.42 -5.82
C ASP A 54 14.44 24.54 -5.51
N SER A 55 14.50 25.56 -6.38
CA SER A 55 15.33 26.76 -6.20
C SER A 55 14.97 27.60 -4.97
N THR A 56 13.75 27.44 -4.45
CA THR A 56 13.25 28.19 -3.28
C THR A 56 13.30 27.36 -1.99
N ILE A 57 13.78 26.11 -2.08
CA ILE A 57 13.93 25.24 -0.92
C ILE A 57 15.11 25.73 -0.08
N ARG A 58 14.84 25.94 1.21
CA ARG A 58 15.85 26.37 2.17
C ARG A 58 16.29 25.20 3.04
N ALA A 59 17.59 25.13 3.31
CA ALA A 59 18.15 24.21 4.29
C ALA A 59 18.00 24.79 5.69
N PHE A 60 17.54 23.96 6.61
CA PHE A 60 17.48 24.18 8.05
C PHE A 60 18.29 23.09 8.74
N LYS A 61 18.46 23.21 10.06
CA LYS A 61 19.15 22.19 10.86
C LYS A 61 18.27 21.77 12.03
N THR A 62 18.33 20.48 12.34
CA THR A 62 17.81 19.98 13.64
C THR A 62 18.68 20.51 14.79
N ALA A 63 18.26 20.27 16.04
CA ALA A 63 19.03 20.67 17.21
C ALA A 63 20.47 20.14 17.17
N ASP A 64 20.66 18.91 16.70
CA ASP A 64 21.98 18.26 16.57
C ASP A 64 22.65 18.51 15.19
N GLY A 65 22.21 19.54 14.46
CA GLY A 65 22.93 20.04 13.29
C GLY A 65 22.65 19.31 11.96
N ARG A 66 21.88 18.22 11.97
CA ARG A 66 21.50 17.48 10.74
C ARG A 66 20.73 18.37 9.76
N PRO A 67 21.11 18.40 8.46
CA PRO A 67 20.42 19.20 7.45
C PRO A 67 19.01 18.66 7.15
N VAL A 68 18.04 19.57 7.08
CA VAL A 68 16.64 19.28 6.77
C VAL A 68 16.06 20.39 5.88
N TYR A 69 15.28 20.04 4.86
CA TYR A 69 14.85 20.97 3.80
C TYR A 69 13.36 21.32 3.85
N ASP A 70 12.99 22.59 3.70
CA ASP A 70 11.57 22.98 3.74
C ASP A 70 10.77 22.57 2.50
N GLY A 71 9.45 22.75 2.54
CA GLY A 71 8.61 22.66 1.33
C GLY A 71 8.29 21.25 0.80
N ARG A 72 8.59 20.18 1.55
CA ARG A 72 8.46 18.78 1.07
C ARG A 72 7.83 17.82 2.09
N GLY A 73 7.11 18.30 3.11
CA GLY A 73 6.61 17.44 4.19
C GLY A 73 7.73 16.93 5.09
N ILE A 74 7.60 15.72 5.64
CA ILE A 74 8.59 15.05 6.50
C ILE A 74 9.08 13.80 5.78
N ALA A 75 10.40 13.70 5.59
CA ALA A 75 11.05 12.50 5.09
C ALA A 75 11.41 11.60 6.28
N PRO A 76 11.23 10.26 6.16
CA PRO A 76 11.72 9.36 7.19
C PRO A 76 13.24 9.37 7.22
N ASP A 77 13.81 9.14 8.40
CA ASP A 77 15.27 9.00 8.53
C ASP A 77 15.73 7.63 8.01
N VAL A 78 14.90 6.59 8.17
CA VAL A 78 15.11 5.26 7.61
C VAL A 78 13.94 4.93 6.69
N GLU A 79 14.23 4.68 5.42
CA GLU A 79 13.22 4.24 4.45
C GLU A 79 13.01 2.73 4.58
N VAL A 80 11.74 2.32 4.60
CA VAL A 80 11.34 0.91 4.56
C VAL A 80 10.71 0.65 3.20
N GLU A 81 11.25 -0.33 2.49
CA GLU A 81 10.64 -0.81 1.26
C GLU A 81 9.49 -1.73 1.62
N LEU A 82 8.27 -1.32 1.26
CA LEU A 82 7.10 -2.17 1.46
C LEU A 82 7.06 -3.23 0.37
N PRO A 83 6.75 -4.49 0.71
CA PRO A 83 6.60 -5.55 -0.27
C PRO A 83 5.49 -5.19 -1.26
N THR A 84 5.74 -5.45 -2.54
CA THR A 84 4.69 -5.31 -3.55
C THR A 84 3.75 -6.49 -3.43
N MET A 85 2.46 -6.22 -3.23
CA MET A 85 1.46 -7.27 -3.15
C MET A 85 1.36 -8.00 -4.51
N PRO A 86 1.49 -9.34 -4.55
CA PRO A 86 1.39 -10.09 -5.79
C PRO A 86 0.04 -9.88 -6.48
N LYS A 87 0.01 -9.82 -7.81
CA LYS A 87 -1.23 -9.63 -8.60
C LYS A 87 -2.31 -10.66 -8.28
N LEU A 88 -1.92 -11.90 -7.93
CA LEU A 88 -2.87 -12.94 -7.48
C LEU A 88 -3.64 -12.49 -6.24
N ILE A 89 -2.95 -11.97 -5.23
CA ILE A 89 -3.56 -11.50 -3.97
C ILE A 89 -4.51 -10.34 -4.24
N VAL A 90 -4.08 -9.39 -5.08
CA VAL A 90 -4.93 -8.28 -5.52
C VAL A 90 -6.20 -8.80 -6.19
N SER A 91 -6.09 -9.82 -7.05
CA SER A 91 -7.25 -10.42 -7.73
C SER A 91 -8.19 -11.16 -6.77
N LEU A 92 -7.65 -11.92 -5.81
CA LEU A 92 -8.43 -12.57 -4.76
C LEU A 92 -9.17 -11.54 -3.91
N TYR A 93 -8.51 -10.42 -3.57
CA TYR A 93 -9.10 -9.32 -2.81
C TYR A 93 -10.18 -8.60 -3.60
N SER A 94 -9.94 -8.25 -4.88
CA SER A 94 -10.90 -7.53 -5.70
C SER A 94 -12.15 -8.34 -6.06
N LYS A 95 -12.06 -9.68 -5.97
CA LYS A 95 -13.19 -10.59 -6.15
C LYS A 95 -13.81 -11.02 -4.80
N ASP A 96 -13.50 -10.31 -3.72
CA ASP A 96 -14.01 -10.51 -2.37
C ASP A 96 -13.77 -11.92 -1.79
N ILE A 97 -12.82 -12.70 -2.33
CA ILE A 97 -12.58 -14.09 -1.92
C ILE A 97 -12.15 -14.18 -0.46
N PHE A 98 -11.27 -13.28 -0.02
CA PHE A 98 -10.85 -13.19 1.39
C PHE A 98 -12.01 -12.81 2.31
N PHE A 99 -12.81 -11.82 1.90
CA PHE A 99 -13.95 -11.33 2.66
C PHE A 99 -15.02 -12.42 2.85
N ASP A 100 -15.36 -13.10 1.75
CA ASP A 100 -16.32 -14.19 1.69
C ASP A 100 -15.85 -15.39 2.52
N PHE A 101 -14.58 -15.76 2.39
CA PHE A 101 -14.00 -16.82 3.22
C PHE A 101 -14.05 -16.44 4.70
N GLY A 102 -13.72 -15.19 5.05
CA GLY A 102 -13.77 -14.73 6.42
C GLY A 102 -15.18 -14.79 7.02
N ASN A 103 -16.21 -14.49 6.22
CA ASN A 103 -17.60 -14.68 6.65
C ASN A 103 -17.91 -16.16 6.86
N HIS A 104 -17.60 -17.02 5.88
CA HIS A 104 -17.82 -18.46 5.98
C HIS A 104 -17.12 -19.09 7.20
N PHE A 105 -15.88 -18.67 7.47
CA PHE A 105 -15.11 -19.11 8.63
C PHE A 105 -15.79 -18.71 9.94
N GLN A 106 -16.27 -17.47 10.04
CA GLN A 106 -16.98 -16.99 11.23
C GLN A 106 -18.28 -17.75 11.50
N TRP A 107 -19.01 -18.16 10.45
CA TRP A 107 -20.22 -18.96 10.58
C TRP A 107 -19.98 -20.37 11.12
N THR A 108 -18.76 -20.90 11.00
CA THR A 108 -18.40 -22.27 11.37
C THR A 108 -17.48 -22.35 12.59
N HIS A 109 -17.00 -21.20 13.09
CA HIS A 109 -16.07 -21.10 14.21
C HIS A 109 -16.51 -19.99 15.16
N ASP A 110 -17.00 -20.35 16.34
CA ASP A 110 -17.53 -19.38 17.32
C ASP A 110 -16.47 -18.42 17.87
N SER A 111 -15.20 -18.84 17.89
CA SER A 111 -14.10 -18.04 18.39
C SER A 111 -12.77 -18.45 17.78
N ILE A 112 -11.80 -17.54 17.90
CA ILE A 112 -10.39 -17.77 17.56
C ILE A 112 -9.50 -17.37 18.75
N PRO A 113 -8.24 -17.82 18.80
CA PRO A 113 -7.26 -17.31 19.74
C PRO A 113 -7.12 -15.77 19.74
N PRO A 114 -6.62 -15.17 20.83
CA PRO A 114 -6.37 -13.74 20.90
C PRO A 114 -5.48 -13.23 19.75
N PRO A 115 -5.65 -11.97 19.29
CA PRO A 115 -5.00 -11.46 18.08
C PRO A 115 -3.47 -11.68 17.98
N GLY A 116 -2.76 -11.56 19.10
CA GLY A 116 -1.31 -11.73 19.16
C GLY A 116 -0.82 -13.18 19.15
N LYS A 117 -1.73 -14.16 19.24
CA LYS A 117 -1.44 -15.60 19.23
C LYS A 117 -2.09 -16.33 18.05
N PHE A 118 -3.03 -15.69 17.35
CA PHE A 118 -3.69 -16.29 16.21
C PHE A 118 -2.75 -16.37 15.00
N THR A 119 -2.73 -17.53 14.36
CA THR A 119 -1.98 -17.82 13.14
C THR A 119 -2.86 -18.60 12.17
N ILE A 120 -2.56 -18.48 10.88
CA ILE A 120 -3.18 -19.33 9.86
C ILE A 120 -2.46 -20.68 9.91
N THR A 121 -3.19 -21.72 10.32
CA THR A 121 -2.66 -23.08 10.34
C THR A 121 -2.77 -23.71 8.96
N ASP A 122 -2.05 -24.82 8.73
CA ASP A 122 -2.21 -25.62 7.51
C ASP A 122 -3.67 -26.00 7.27
N GLY A 123 -4.41 -26.33 8.33
CA GLY A 123 -5.83 -26.67 8.24
C GLY A 123 -6.69 -25.51 7.74
N ILE A 124 -6.49 -24.30 8.27
CA ILE A 124 -7.21 -23.10 7.81
C ILE A 124 -6.83 -22.78 6.36
N PHE A 125 -5.55 -22.90 6.01
CA PHE A 125 -5.09 -22.67 4.65
C PHE A 125 -5.70 -23.65 3.64
N GLN A 126 -5.79 -24.94 3.98
CA GLN A 126 -6.45 -25.94 3.13
C GLN A 126 -7.96 -25.67 2.98
N GLN A 127 -8.64 -25.22 4.05
CA GLN A 127 -10.04 -24.77 3.95
C GLN A 127 -10.18 -23.59 2.99
N PHE A 128 -9.25 -22.63 3.04
CA PHE A 128 -9.22 -21.52 2.09
C PHE A 128 -9.02 -22.02 0.65
N LEU A 129 -8.06 -22.91 0.38
CA LEU A 129 -7.85 -23.46 -0.97
C LEU A 129 -9.10 -24.17 -1.50
N ALA A 130 -9.79 -24.95 -0.66
CA ALA A 130 -11.05 -25.58 -1.02
C ALA A 130 -12.13 -24.54 -1.36
N PHE A 131 -12.22 -23.47 -0.56
CA PHE A 131 -13.15 -22.36 -0.78
C PHE A 131 -12.88 -21.61 -2.10
N VAL A 132 -11.61 -21.32 -2.42
CA VAL A 132 -11.22 -20.69 -3.70
C VAL A 132 -11.67 -21.55 -4.88
N LYS A 133 -11.51 -22.88 -4.77
CA LYS A 133 -11.95 -23.85 -5.79
C LYS A 133 -13.47 -23.88 -5.93
N GLU A 134 -14.21 -23.89 -4.82
CA GLU A 134 -15.68 -23.88 -4.81
C GLU A 134 -16.24 -22.61 -5.46
N LYS A 135 -15.64 -21.46 -5.17
CA LYS A 135 -15.99 -20.17 -5.77
C LYS A 135 -15.64 -20.06 -7.25
N LYS A 136 -15.00 -21.08 -7.83
CA LYS A 136 -14.51 -21.11 -9.22
C LYS A 136 -13.72 -19.85 -9.55
N PHE A 137 -12.88 -19.42 -8.60
CA PHE A 137 -12.00 -18.28 -8.82
C PHE A 137 -11.07 -18.60 -9.98
N ASP A 138 -11.18 -17.79 -11.03
CA ASP A 138 -10.31 -17.83 -12.19
C ASP A 138 -9.29 -16.70 -12.10
N TYR A 139 -8.01 -17.05 -12.00
CA TYR A 139 -6.92 -16.07 -12.01
C TYR A 139 -6.42 -15.85 -13.43
N ARG A 140 -6.46 -14.59 -13.86
CA ARG A 140 -6.05 -14.20 -15.20
C ARG A 140 -5.06 -13.05 -15.17
N THR A 141 -4.04 -13.14 -16.00
CA THR A 141 -2.94 -12.16 -16.04
C THR A 141 -3.19 -11.12 -17.13
N THR A 142 -2.65 -9.92 -16.93
CA THR A 142 -2.67 -8.85 -17.94
C THR A 142 -2.05 -9.31 -19.27
N SER A 143 -1.01 -10.15 -19.22
CA SER A 143 -0.37 -10.69 -20.41
C SER A 143 -1.32 -11.58 -21.24
N LEU A 144 -2.19 -12.36 -20.59
CA LEU A 144 -3.23 -13.12 -21.31
C LEU A 144 -4.30 -12.20 -21.89
N ASP A 145 -4.70 -11.14 -21.18
CA ASP A 145 -5.63 -10.13 -21.69
C ASP A 145 -5.09 -9.41 -22.93
N ASP A 146 -3.80 -9.07 -22.91
CA ASP A 146 -3.14 -8.45 -24.04
C ASP A 146 -2.94 -9.44 -25.21
N LEU A 147 -2.72 -10.71 -24.91
CA LEU A 147 -2.67 -11.77 -25.93
C LEU A 147 -4.03 -11.96 -26.63
N ASP A 148 -5.15 -11.85 -25.90
CA ASP A 148 -6.49 -11.89 -26.52
C ASP A 148 -6.72 -10.71 -27.46
N LYS A 149 -6.26 -9.51 -27.07
CA LYS A 149 -6.33 -8.32 -27.93
C LYS A 149 -5.48 -8.51 -29.18
N LEU A 150 -4.24 -8.98 -29.02
CA LEU A 150 -3.34 -9.28 -30.13
C LEU A 150 -3.97 -10.30 -31.09
N GLU A 151 -4.56 -11.37 -30.56
CA GLU A 151 -5.25 -12.38 -31.36
C GLU A 151 -6.43 -11.78 -32.13
N ALA A 152 -7.24 -10.93 -31.49
CA ALA A 152 -8.37 -10.26 -32.12
C ALA A 152 -7.92 -9.31 -33.24
N ASP A 153 -6.84 -8.56 -33.04
CA ASP A 153 -6.31 -7.64 -34.04
C ASP A 153 -5.64 -8.39 -35.20
N ALA A 154 -4.89 -9.46 -34.91
CA ALA A 154 -4.33 -10.34 -35.94
C ALA A 154 -5.42 -10.98 -36.84
N LYS A 155 -6.61 -11.27 -36.29
CA LYS A 155 -7.76 -11.74 -37.08
C LYS A 155 -8.30 -10.64 -38.00
N LYS A 156 -8.47 -9.41 -37.50
CA LYS A 156 -8.93 -8.27 -38.30
C LYS A 156 -7.95 -7.94 -39.43
N GLU A 157 -6.66 -8.02 -39.15
CA GLU A 157 -5.58 -7.74 -40.10
C GLU A 157 -5.24 -8.92 -41.01
N ARG A 158 -5.91 -10.07 -40.85
CA ARG A 158 -5.74 -11.29 -41.64
C ARG A 158 -4.35 -11.94 -41.50
N TYR A 159 -3.67 -11.71 -40.38
CA TYR A 159 -2.41 -12.37 -40.02
C TYR A 159 -2.59 -13.62 -39.14
N TYR A 160 -3.78 -13.82 -38.56
CA TYR A 160 -4.04 -14.89 -37.59
C TYR A 160 -3.64 -16.28 -38.10
N ASP A 161 -3.99 -16.66 -39.32
CA ASP A 161 -3.68 -18.01 -39.84
C ASP A 161 -2.18 -18.32 -39.89
N LYS A 162 -1.34 -17.29 -40.05
CA LYS A 162 0.13 -17.42 -40.03
C LYS A 162 0.69 -17.46 -38.60
N ALA A 163 0.03 -16.81 -37.65
CA ALA A 163 0.53 -16.62 -36.29
C ALA A 163 -0.14 -17.52 -35.24
N LYS A 164 -1.22 -18.24 -35.59
CA LYS A 164 -2.07 -18.99 -34.64
C LYS A 164 -1.29 -19.98 -33.76
N ASP A 165 -0.30 -20.68 -34.31
CA ASP A 165 0.47 -21.67 -33.57
C ASP A 165 1.39 -20.99 -32.54
N ALA A 166 1.99 -19.86 -32.89
CA ALA A 166 2.79 -19.05 -31.98
C ALA A 166 1.95 -18.40 -30.87
N ILE A 167 0.75 -17.90 -31.21
CA ILE A 167 -0.21 -17.35 -30.24
C ILE A 167 -0.65 -18.44 -29.26
N ALA A 168 -0.97 -19.65 -29.75
CA ALA A 168 -1.35 -20.77 -28.91
C ALA A 168 -0.21 -21.22 -27.99
N ALA A 169 1.03 -21.28 -28.49
CA ALA A 169 2.20 -21.59 -27.69
C ALA A 169 2.45 -20.54 -26.58
N LEU A 170 2.35 -19.25 -26.90
CA LEU A 170 2.43 -18.17 -25.91
C LEU A 170 1.32 -18.28 -24.87
N ARG A 171 0.09 -18.54 -25.29
CA ARG A 171 -1.06 -18.70 -24.37
C ARG A 171 -0.80 -19.81 -23.36
N ASN A 172 -0.32 -20.96 -23.82
CA ASN A 172 0.01 -22.09 -22.96
C ASN A 172 1.16 -21.77 -22.00
N GLY A 173 2.23 -21.11 -22.49
CA GLY A 173 3.38 -20.74 -21.66
C GLY A 173 3.08 -19.62 -20.64
N LEU A 174 2.08 -18.79 -20.88
CA LEU A 174 1.65 -17.70 -19.99
C LEU A 174 0.49 -18.09 -19.08
N ASN A 175 -0.11 -19.27 -19.27
CA ASN A 175 -1.24 -19.71 -18.46
C ASN A 175 -0.77 -20.00 -17.03
N PRO A 176 -1.26 -19.26 -16.02
CA PRO A 176 -0.82 -19.47 -14.65
C PRO A 176 -1.33 -20.82 -14.12
N ASP A 177 -0.45 -21.60 -13.50
CA ASP A 177 -0.89 -22.68 -12.61
C ASP A 177 -1.38 -22.05 -11.29
N GLN A 178 -2.69 -21.93 -11.16
CA GLN A 178 -3.31 -21.32 -10.00
C GLN A 178 -3.00 -22.07 -8.70
N ALA A 179 -2.91 -23.41 -8.73
CA ALA A 179 -2.60 -24.20 -7.55
C ALA A 179 -1.15 -23.97 -7.11
N GLU A 180 -0.22 -23.92 -8.07
CA GLU A 180 1.18 -23.57 -7.80
C GLU A 180 1.29 -22.16 -7.21
N LEU A 181 0.63 -21.17 -7.82
CA LEU A 181 0.72 -19.78 -7.38
C LEU A 181 0.11 -19.56 -5.99
N LEU A 182 -1.02 -20.20 -5.67
CA LEU A 182 -1.62 -20.12 -4.34
C LEU A 182 -0.68 -20.69 -3.27
N ASN A 183 0.05 -21.77 -3.57
CA ASN A 183 1.05 -22.32 -2.65
C ASN A 183 2.31 -21.44 -2.57
N LYS A 184 2.77 -20.90 -3.70
CA LYS A 184 3.94 -20.02 -3.79
C LYS A 184 3.77 -18.75 -2.96
N PHE A 185 2.59 -18.13 -3.04
CA PHE A 185 2.26 -16.90 -2.31
C PHE A 185 1.51 -17.17 -1.00
N ARG A 186 1.70 -18.36 -0.44
CA ARG A 186 1.10 -18.74 0.84
C ARG A 186 1.38 -17.72 1.95
N PRO A 187 2.63 -17.21 2.16
CA PRO A 187 2.89 -16.24 3.23
C PRO A 187 2.03 -14.98 3.13
N GLU A 188 1.86 -14.43 1.93
CA GLU A 188 1.04 -13.23 1.68
C GLU A 188 -0.45 -13.53 1.84
N ILE A 189 -0.92 -14.70 1.40
CA ILE A 189 -2.29 -15.16 1.63
C ILE A 189 -2.58 -15.28 3.13
N GLU A 190 -1.67 -15.89 3.88
CA GLU A 190 -1.82 -16.06 5.33
C GLU A 190 -1.88 -14.72 6.07
N GLU A 191 -1.09 -13.74 5.67
CA GLU A 191 -1.12 -12.39 6.26
C GLU A 191 -2.48 -11.71 6.03
N VAL A 192 -3.00 -11.76 4.79
CA VAL A 192 -4.31 -11.19 4.45
C VAL A 192 -5.43 -11.94 5.18
N LEU A 193 -5.39 -13.28 5.19
CA LEU A 193 -6.36 -14.10 5.92
C LEU A 193 -6.34 -13.80 7.41
N LYS A 194 -5.15 -13.69 8.02
CA LYS A 194 -5.02 -13.37 9.44
C LYS A 194 -5.66 -12.02 9.74
N SER A 195 -5.39 -11.00 8.92
CA SER A 195 -6.00 -9.68 9.03
C SER A 195 -7.53 -9.73 8.91
N GLU A 196 -8.03 -10.52 7.96
CA GLU A 196 -9.47 -10.62 7.68
C GLU A 196 -10.20 -11.36 8.79
N LEU A 197 -9.72 -12.54 9.20
CA LEU A 197 -10.30 -13.34 10.27
C LEU A 197 -10.24 -12.61 11.61
N VAL A 198 -9.09 -12.07 12.02
CA VAL A 198 -8.99 -11.33 13.29
C VAL A 198 -9.93 -10.12 13.29
N GLY A 199 -10.10 -9.45 12.16
CA GLY A 199 -11.02 -8.32 12.01
C GLY A 199 -12.48 -8.68 12.28
N ARG A 200 -12.90 -9.94 12.06
CA ARG A 200 -14.27 -10.41 12.35
C ARG A 200 -14.55 -10.59 13.83
N TYR A 201 -13.58 -11.07 14.59
CA TYR A 201 -13.76 -11.39 16.03
C TYR A 201 -13.34 -10.25 16.96
N TYR A 202 -12.36 -9.44 16.55
CA TYR A 202 -11.75 -8.43 17.41
C TYR A 202 -11.71 -7.02 16.78
N TYR A 203 -12.42 -6.84 15.66
CA TYR A 203 -12.57 -5.56 14.99
C TYR A 203 -11.22 -4.92 14.62
N GLN A 204 -11.21 -3.60 14.42
CA GLN A 204 -10.03 -2.87 13.97
C GLN A 204 -8.87 -2.89 14.96
N SER A 205 -9.15 -2.85 16.27
CA SER A 205 -8.11 -2.87 17.31
C SER A 205 -7.40 -4.22 17.37
N GLY A 206 -8.14 -5.32 17.25
CA GLY A 206 -7.57 -6.66 17.16
C GLY A 206 -6.77 -6.86 15.89
N ARG A 207 -7.30 -6.41 14.74
CA ARG A 207 -6.59 -6.46 13.45
C ARG A 207 -5.24 -5.75 13.55
N ALA A 208 -5.21 -4.51 14.04
CA ALA A 208 -3.97 -3.78 14.24
C ALA A 208 -2.98 -4.56 15.12
N LYS A 209 -3.43 -5.10 16.27
CA LYS A 209 -2.59 -5.88 17.18
C LYS A 209 -2.01 -7.14 16.53
N ALA A 210 -2.78 -7.83 15.69
CA ALA A 210 -2.34 -9.04 15.01
C ALA A 210 -1.27 -8.79 13.94
N MET A 211 -1.30 -7.62 13.30
CA MET A 211 -0.39 -7.24 12.21
C MET A 211 0.93 -6.63 12.70
N LEU A 212 1.00 -6.11 13.93
CA LEU A 212 2.23 -5.51 14.49
C LEU A 212 3.48 -6.41 14.42
N GLY A 213 3.30 -7.73 14.49
CA GLY A 213 4.41 -8.68 14.47
C GLY A 213 5.04 -8.91 13.09
N SER A 214 4.33 -8.62 12.00
CA SER A 214 4.82 -8.73 10.62
C SER A 214 5.02 -7.39 9.93
N ASP A 215 4.56 -6.29 10.56
CA ASP A 215 4.65 -4.95 10.00
C ASP A 215 6.12 -4.54 9.73
N PRO A 216 6.49 -4.28 8.46
CA PRO A 216 7.87 -3.94 8.10
C PRO A 216 8.41 -2.70 8.80
N ASP A 217 7.56 -1.69 9.05
CA ASP A 217 7.95 -0.46 9.75
C ASP A 217 8.22 -0.75 11.22
N VAL A 218 7.40 -1.58 11.87
CA VAL A 218 7.61 -2.01 13.27
C VAL A 218 8.89 -2.82 13.39
N LEU A 219 9.10 -3.80 12.50
CA LEU A 219 10.29 -4.63 12.50
C LEU A 219 11.55 -3.78 12.29
N LYS A 220 11.51 -2.83 11.34
CA LYS A 220 12.64 -1.92 11.12
C LYS A 220 12.87 -0.99 12.31
N ALA A 221 11.81 -0.49 12.94
CA ALA A 221 11.93 0.35 14.13
C ALA A 221 12.60 -0.41 15.28
N LEU A 222 12.22 -1.68 15.51
CA LEU A 222 12.84 -2.53 16.53
C LEU A 222 14.32 -2.81 16.22
N GLU A 223 14.65 -3.07 14.96
CA GLU A 223 16.04 -3.22 14.51
C GLU A 223 16.87 -1.95 14.80
N VAL A 224 16.34 -0.78 14.44
CA VAL A 224 17.03 0.50 14.61
C VAL A 224 17.20 0.85 16.09
N ILE A 225 16.12 0.80 16.88
CA ILE A 225 16.10 1.22 18.29
C ILE A 225 17.04 0.34 19.14
N ASN A 226 17.09 -0.95 18.86
CA ASN A 226 17.96 -1.89 19.60
C ASN A 226 19.39 -1.97 19.03
N GLY A 227 19.67 -1.31 17.91
CA GLY A 227 20.95 -1.35 17.22
C GLY A 227 21.82 -0.10 17.41
N PRO A 228 23.07 -0.13 16.91
CA PRO A 228 23.95 1.05 16.91
C PRO A 228 23.41 2.17 16.00
N ALA A 229 22.52 1.83 15.06
CA ALA A 229 21.87 2.78 14.16
C ALA A 229 21.06 3.84 14.90
N TYR A 230 20.47 3.53 16.06
CA TYR A 230 19.69 4.51 16.84
C TYR A 230 20.48 5.79 17.13
N LYS A 231 21.69 5.65 17.69
CA LYS A 231 22.57 6.79 18.01
C LYS A 231 22.99 7.54 16.75
N GLN A 232 23.22 6.83 15.64
CA GLN A 232 23.59 7.45 14.36
C GLN A 232 22.43 8.25 13.76
N VAL A 233 21.19 7.76 13.87
CA VAL A 233 19.99 8.48 13.42
C VAL A 233 19.80 9.76 14.24
N LEU A 234 19.93 9.67 15.57
CA LEU A 234 19.85 10.84 16.45
C LEU A 234 20.95 11.86 16.16
N ALA A 235 22.21 11.40 16.03
CA ALA A 235 23.35 12.26 15.69
C ALA A 235 23.36 12.74 14.24
N GLY A 236 22.43 12.26 13.41
CA GLY A 236 22.36 12.56 11.98
C GLY A 236 23.54 12.09 11.14
N THR A 237 24.28 11.09 11.62
CA THR A 237 25.41 10.47 10.93
C THR A 237 25.03 9.18 10.20
N TRP A 238 23.78 8.71 10.37
CA TRP A 238 23.26 7.56 9.65
C TRP A 238 23.33 7.80 8.13
N LYS A 239 23.99 6.87 7.43
CA LYS A 239 24.04 6.84 5.98
C LYS A 239 23.26 5.63 5.49
N LYS A 240 22.45 5.83 4.47
CA LYS A 240 21.82 4.75 3.72
C LYS A 240 22.95 3.95 3.06
N ASN A 241 23.08 2.66 3.42
CA ASN A 241 23.87 1.72 2.63
C ASN A 241 23.11 1.40 1.34
#